data_AF-A0A1A8NMG3-F1
#
_entry.id   AF-A0A1A8NMG3-F1
#
_cell.length_a   1.000
_cell.length_b   1.000
_cell.length_c   1.000
_cell.angle_alpha   90.00
_cell.angle_beta   90.00
_cell.angle_gamma   90.00
#
_symmetry.space_group_name_H-M   'P 1'
#
loop_
_entity.id
_entity.type
_entity.pdbx_description
1 polymer ?
#
loop_
_entity_poly.entity_id
_entity_poly.type
_entity_poly.pdbx_seq_one_letter_code
_entity_poly.pdbx_strand_id
1 'polypeptide(L)'
;VRKPEQVKLHLPISETLFQMSRDQLQKFVQYLISVHHTEGGYHGSGKQLNLLFSKVREMLKMRDSNGARMLTLITDQFMADPRLALWRQQGTTMTDKYRQLWDELGALWMCIVLNPHCKPEQKSSWLRQLRRWNSVDVMRMTLSTLNWRRREMVRWLVTCATEVGLRALVSILQSWYTLFTPTEATSIVAATVMSHNTILRLSLDYPQREELASCARTLALQCAMKDPQNCALSALTLCEKDHIAFETAYQIVIDAASTGMTYSQLFTIARYMEHRGYPLRSFKLASLAMTHLNLAYNQDTHPAINDVLWACALSHSLGKNELAAIIPLVVKSVHCATVLSDILRRCTMTAPGLAGIPGRRNSGKLMSTDKAPLRQLLDATISAYINTTHSRLTHISPRHYGEFIEFLSKARETFLLAQDGHIQFAQFIDNLKQIYKGKKKLMMLVRERFG
;
A
#
# COMPACT_ATOMS: atom_id res chain seq x y z
N VAL A 1 -17.38 -7.54 58.31
CA VAL A 1 -18.68 -7.57 57.58
C VAL A 1 -19.73 -8.10 58.54
N ARG A 2 -20.78 -7.32 58.84
CA ARG A 2 -21.87 -7.69 59.76
C ARG A 2 -22.99 -8.37 58.95
N LYS A 3 -23.38 -9.60 59.33
CA LYS A 3 -24.41 -10.49 58.72
C LYS A 3 -23.96 -11.30 57.48
N PRO A 4 -23.09 -12.33 57.64
CA PRO A 4 -22.72 -13.25 56.55
C PRO A 4 -23.90 -14.11 56.05
N GLU A 5 -24.89 -14.37 56.92
CA GLU A 5 -26.09 -15.19 56.64
C GLU A 5 -27.06 -14.56 55.60
N GLN A 6 -26.91 -13.26 55.29
CA GLN A 6 -27.78 -12.53 54.34
C GLN A 6 -27.14 -12.33 52.97
N VAL A 7 -25.92 -12.85 52.75
CA VAL A 7 -25.24 -12.76 51.46
C VAL A 7 -25.65 -13.97 50.62
N LYS A 8 -26.60 -13.78 49.69
CA LYS A 8 -26.80 -14.74 48.58
C LYS A 8 -25.53 -14.75 47.74
N LEU A 9 -24.66 -15.74 47.97
CA LEU A 9 -23.52 -16.02 47.11
C LEU A 9 -24.04 -16.39 45.72
N HIS A 10 -23.95 -15.47 44.76
CA HIS A 10 -24.09 -15.83 43.36
C HIS A 10 -22.89 -16.69 42.99
N LEU A 11 -23.16 -17.96 42.63
CA LEU A 11 -22.13 -18.88 42.14
C LEU A 11 -21.36 -18.20 41.01
N PRO A 12 -20.02 -18.31 40.98
CA PRO A 12 -19.26 -17.82 39.84
C PRO A 12 -19.76 -18.54 38.59
N ILE A 13 -20.03 -17.78 37.53
CA ILE A 13 -20.56 -18.26 36.24
C ILE A 13 -19.82 -19.52 35.73
N SER A 14 -18.56 -19.69 36.13
CA SER A 14 -17.74 -20.88 35.87
C SER A 14 -18.31 -22.20 36.41
N GLU A 15 -18.88 -22.23 37.61
CA GLU A 15 -19.47 -23.47 38.16
C GLU A 15 -20.82 -23.77 37.52
N THR A 16 -21.61 -22.72 37.24
CA THR A 16 -22.92 -22.86 36.60
C THR A 16 -22.79 -23.35 35.15
N LEU A 17 -21.80 -22.85 34.40
CA LEU A 17 -21.49 -23.33 33.05
C LEU A 17 -20.93 -24.77 33.06
N PHE A 18 -20.20 -25.16 34.10
CA PHE A 18 -19.66 -26.52 34.22
C PHE A 18 -20.73 -27.56 34.53
N GLN A 19 -21.80 -27.15 35.22
CA GLN A 19 -22.95 -28.00 35.57
C GLN A 19 -23.98 -28.11 34.43
N MET A 20 -23.92 -27.25 33.42
CA MET A 20 -24.84 -27.27 32.28
C MET A 20 -24.54 -28.45 31.35
N SER A 21 -25.58 -29.19 30.95
CA SER A 21 -25.49 -30.16 29.87
C SER A 21 -25.18 -29.47 28.53
N ARG A 22 -24.67 -30.22 27.55
CA ARG A 22 -24.38 -29.70 26.21
C ARG A 22 -25.57 -28.97 25.59
N ASP A 23 -26.79 -29.51 25.74
CA ASP A 23 -28.01 -28.91 25.20
C ASP A 23 -28.44 -27.65 25.95
N GLN A 24 -28.23 -27.61 27.27
CA GLN A 24 -28.50 -26.42 28.09
C GLN A 24 -27.54 -25.29 27.74
N LEU A 25 -26.25 -25.61 27.60
CA LEU A 25 -25.22 -24.64 27.21
C LEU A 25 -25.46 -24.11 25.80
N GLN A 26 -25.87 -24.99 24.87
CA GLN A 26 -26.22 -24.61 23.51
C GLN A 26 -27.38 -23.60 23.48
N LYS A 27 -28.49 -23.91 24.17
CA LYS A 27 -29.65 -23.02 24.27
C LYS A 27 -29.31 -21.71 24.98
N PHE A 28 -28.45 -21.75 25.99
CA PHE A 28 -28.00 -20.56 26.70
C PHE A 28 -27.20 -19.61 25.80
N VAL A 29 -26.22 -20.14 25.03
CA VAL A 29 -25.46 -19.33 24.07
C VAL A 29 -26.37 -18.79 22.97
N GLN A 30 -27.30 -19.61 22.45
CA GLN A 30 -28.27 -19.18 21.44
C GLN A 30 -29.15 -18.02 21.94
N TYR A 31 -29.62 -18.09 23.19
CA TYR A 31 -30.38 -17.02 23.84
C TYR A 31 -29.54 -15.74 24.00
N LEU A 32 -28.29 -15.86 24.45
CA LEU A 32 -27.42 -14.69 24.57
C LEU A 32 -27.16 -14.02 23.22
N ILE A 33 -26.97 -14.79 22.15
CA ILE A 33 -26.78 -14.28 20.79
C ILE A 33 -28.04 -13.56 20.29
N SER A 34 -29.24 -14.11 20.53
CA SER A 34 -30.49 -13.48 20.09
C SER A 34 -30.73 -12.14 20.81
N VAL A 35 -30.58 -12.12 22.14
CA VAL A 35 -30.83 -10.97 23.01
C VAL A 35 -29.80 -9.85 22.85
N HIS A 36 -28.54 -10.17 22.53
CA HIS A 36 -27.47 -9.17 22.31
C HIS A 36 -27.81 -8.17 21.19
N HIS A 37 -28.79 -8.48 20.35
CA HIS A 37 -29.12 -7.75 19.13
C HIS A 37 -30.46 -7.03 19.18
N THR A 38 -31.42 -7.51 19.98
CA THR A 38 -32.79 -6.99 20.03
C THR A 38 -32.94 -5.75 20.92
N GLU A 39 -31.99 -5.48 21.83
CA GLU A 39 -32.10 -4.34 22.74
C GLU A 39 -30.98 -3.31 22.54
N GLY A 40 -31.37 -2.13 22.06
CA GLY A 40 -30.63 -0.90 22.34
C GLY A 40 -30.89 -0.46 23.78
N GLY A 41 -30.19 -1.01 24.77
CA GLY A 41 -30.36 -0.53 26.14
C GLY A 41 -29.64 -1.33 27.21
N TYR A 42 -28.74 -0.65 27.92
CA TYR A 42 -28.39 -0.82 29.34
C TYR A 42 -28.57 -2.18 30.05
N HIS A 43 -27.42 -2.76 30.42
CA HIS A 43 -27.18 -3.62 31.58
C HIS A 43 -27.74 -5.07 31.57
N GLY A 44 -27.01 -6.00 30.93
CA GLY A 44 -27.03 -7.41 31.37
C GLY A 44 -26.42 -8.41 30.39
N SER A 45 -27.03 -8.57 29.22
CA SER A 45 -26.80 -9.69 28.30
C SER A 45 -25.49 -9.59 27.48
N GLY A 46 -25.15 -8.40 26.97
CA GLY A 46 -23.87 -8.18 26.29
C GLY A 46 -22.65 -8.38 27.18
N LYS A 47 -22.81 -8.09 28.49
CA LYS A 47 -21.78 -8.41 29.48
C LYS A 47 -21.64 -9.92 29.67
N GLN A 48 -22.74 -10.68 29.64
CA GLN A 48 -22.69 -12.15 29.83
C GLN A 48 -21.97 -12.87 28.70
N LEU A 49 -22.16 -12.44 27.43
CA LEU A 49 -21.47 -13.08 26.31
C LEU A 49 -19.98 -12.70 26.27
N ASN A 50 -19.62 -11.46 26.62
CA ASN A 50 -18.21 -11.06 26.79
C ASN A 50 -17.55 -11.75 28.00
N LEU A 51 -18.30 -11.97 29.09
CA LEU A 51 -17.85 -12.76 30.23
C LEU A 51 -17.60 -14.22 29.82
N LEU A 52 -18.44 -14.78 28.94
CA LEU A 52 -18.25 -16.10 28.36
C LEU A 52 -16.93 -16.18 27.58
N PHE A 53 -16.66 -15.20 26.71
CA PHE A 53 -15.39 -15.12 25.97
C PHE A 53 -14.18 -14.93 26.90
N SER A 54 -14.29 -14.07 27.92
CA SER A 54 -13.26 -13.90 28.94
C SER A 54 -12.98 -15.21 29.67
N LYS A 55 -14.02 -16.01 29.96
CA LYS A 55 -13.84 -17.29 30.62
C LYS A 55 -13.20 -18.34 29.72
N VAL A 56 -13.61 -18.42 28.45
CA VAL A 56 -12.92 -19.26 27.46
C VAL A 56 -11.44 -18.87 27.38
N ARG A 57 -11.13 -17.57 27.41
CA ARG A 57 -9.73 -17.08 27.42
C ARG A 57 -8.95 -17.58 28.64
N GLU A 58 -9.53 -17.53 29.84
CA GLU A 58 -8.91 -18.08 31.04
C GLU A 58 -8.69 -19.59 30.94
N MET A 59 -9.70 -20.34 30.47
CA MET A 59 -9.59 -21.79 30.26
C MET A 59 -8.45 -22.13 29.30
N LEU A 60 -8.34 -21.39 28.19
CA LEU A 60 -7.25 -21.55 27.23
C LEU A 60 -5.88 -21.21 27.83
N LYS A 61 -5.78 -20.15 28.65
CA LYS A 61 -4.54 -19.82 29.39
C LYS A 61 -4.12 -20.93 30.36
N MET A 62 -5.09 -21.52 31.05
CA MET A 62 -4.88 -22.63 31.99
C MET A 62 -4.73 -23.98 31.30
N ARG A 63 -4.70 -24.01 29.95
CA ARG A 63 -4.60 -25.22 29.12
C ARG A 63 -5.73 -26.23 29.38
N ASP A 64 -6.89 -25.74 29.80
CA ASP A 64 -8.07 -26.57 29.99
C ASP A 64 -8.64 -26.98 28.62
N SER A 65 -8.71 -28.29 28.40
CA SER A 65 -9.32 -28.91 27.21
C SER A 65 -10.77 -28.48 26.97
N ASN A 66 -11.49 -28.06 28.00
CA ASN A 66 -12.86 -27.56 27.90
C ASN A 66 -12.94 -26.20 27.20
N GLY A 67 -11.87 -25.39 27.24
CA GLY A 67 -11.84 -24.09 26.55
C GLY A 67 -12.05 -24.23 25.05
N ALA A 68 -11.42 -25.23 24.42
CA ALA A 68 -11.60 -25.51 22.99
C ALA A 68 -13.02 -26.03 22.66
N ARG A 69 -13.57 -26.90 23.51
CA ARG A 69 -14.93 -27.45 23.32
C ARG A 69 -15.99 -26.36 23.44
N MET A 70 -15.81 -25.47 24.42
CA MET A 70 -16.69 -24.34 24.66
C MET A 70 -16.63 -23.33 23.50
N LEU A 71 -15.43 -23.08 22.97
CA LEU A 71 -15.27 -22.23 21.78
C LEU A 71 -15.92 -22.81 20.52
N THR A 72 -15.81 -24.13 20.30
CA THR A 72 -16.55 -24.82 19.23
C THR A 72 -18.05 -24.62 19.39
N LEU A 73 -18.61 -24.84 20.57
CA LEU A 73 -20.05 -24.70 20.81
C LEU A 73 -20.52 -23.26 20.57
N ILE A 74 -19.75 -22.26 21.01
CA ILE A 74 -20.06 -20.86 20.76
C ILE A 74 -20.05 -20.59 19.25
N THR A 75 -19.01 -21.04 18.55
CA THR A 75 -18.88 -20.84 17.10
C THR A 75 -20.04 -21.48 16.34
N ASP A 76 -20.45 -22.70 16.71
CA ASP A 76 -21.58 -23.38 16.08
C ASP A 76 -22.90 -22.63 16.30
N GLN A 77 -23.10 -21.97 17.45
CA GLN A 77 -24.30 -21.15 17.67
C GLN A 77 -24.28 -19.83 16.89
N PHE A 78 -23.11 -19.20 16.76
CA PHE A 78 -22.94 -18.03 15.89
C PHE A 78 -23.24 -18.37 14.43
N MET A 79 -22.86 -19.57 13.98
CA MET A 79 -23.06 -20.06 12.61
C MET A 79 -24.50 -20.48 12.33
N ALA A 80 -25.23 -20.95 13.35
CA ALA A 80 -26.63 -21.35 13.26
C ALA A 80 -27.61 -20.17 13.35
N ASP A 81 -27.11 -18.93 13.48
CA ASP A 81 -27.95 -17.74 13.60
C ASP A 81 -28.72 -17.48 12.29
N PRO A 82 -30.07 -17.51 12.31
CA PRO A 82 -30.90 -17.27 11.13
C PRO A 82 -30.65 -15.91 10.46
N ARG A 83 -30.13 -14.93 11.20
CA ARG A 83 -29.83 -13.58 10.69
C ARG A 83 -28.68 -13.58 9.70
N LEU A 84 -27.73 -14.52 9.80
CA LEU A 84 -26.68 -14.67 8.79
C LEU A 84 -27.28 -15.02 7.43
N ALA A 85 -28.32 -15.87 7.39
CA ALA A 85 -29.03 -16.19 6.16
C ALA A 85 -29.87 -14.99 5.66
N LEU A 86 -30.42 -14.18 6.57
CA LEU A 86 -31.21 -13.01 6.23
C LEU A 86 -30.36 -11.88 5.64
N TRP A 87 -29.22 -11.57 6.26
CA TRP A 87 -28.22 -10.62 5.72
C TRP A 87 -27.67 -11.09 4.37
N ARG A 88 -27.52 -12.41 4.18
CA ARG A 88 -27.16 -13.01 2.88
C ARG A 88 -28.21 -12.75 1.80
N GLN A 89 -29.50 -12.95 2.10
CA GLN A 89 -30.58 -12.71 1.13
C GLN A 89 -30.78 -11.24 0.80
N GLN A 90 -30.54 -10.34 1.76
CA GLN A 90 -30.80 -8.91 1.64
C GLN A 90 -29.58 -8.08 1.22
N GLY A 91 -28.39 -8.67 1.13
CA GLY A 91 -27.15 -7.96 0.83
C GLY A 91 -26.74 -6.94 1.90
N THR A 92 -27.34 -7.00 3.08
CA THR A 92 -27.11 -6.07 4.20
C THR A 92 -25.89 -6.49 5.01
N THR A 93 -25.08 -5.52 5.43
CA THR A 93 -23.86 -5.79 6.21
C THR A 93 -24.19 -6.04 7.68
N MET A 94 -23.37 -6.86 8.36
CA MET A 94 -23.55 -7.14 9.79
C MET A 94 -23.38 -5.86 10.63
N THR A 95 -24.18 -5.72 11.69
CA THR A 95 -24.07 -4.61 12.64
C THR A 95 -22.71 -4.60 13.37
N ASP A 96 -22.24 -3.42 13.79
CA ASP A 96 -20.95 -3.26 14.49
C ASP A 96 -20.84 -4.07 15.79
N LYS A 97 -21.94 -4.17 16.54
CA LYS A 97 -22.01 -4.97 17.78
C LYS A 97 -21.82 -6.46 17.53
N TYR A 98 -22.53 -7.02 16.54
CA TYR A 98 -22.36 -8.43 16.16
C TYR A 98 -20.98 -8.72 15.66
N ARG A 99 -20.43 -7.76 14.90
CA ARG A 99 -19.06 -7.81 14.46
C ARG A 99 -18.19 -8.02 15.70
N GLN A 100 -18.18 -7.15 16.71
CA GLN A 100 -17.25 -7.23 17.88
C GLN A 100 -17.16 -8.64 18.49
N LEU A 101 -18.27 -9.36 18.54
CA LEU A 101 -18.31 -10.74 19.03
C LEU A 101 -17.54 -11.73 18.13
N TRP A 102 -17.62 -11.56 16.81
CA TRP A 102 -16.83 -12.34 15.84
C TRP A 102 -15.32 -12.12 15.98
N ASP A 103 -14.88 -10.93 16.44
CA ASP A 103 -13.44 -10.71 16.69
C ASP A 103 -12.95 -11.45 17.89
N GLU A 104 -13.72 -11.40 18.98
CA GLU A 104 -13.37 -12.12 20.19
C GLU A 104 -13.32 -13.62 19.92
N LEU A 105 -14.27 -14.13 19.13
CA LEU A 105 -14.27 -15.51 18.65
C LEU A 105 -13.03 -15.83 17.81
N GLY A 106 -12.67 -14.99 16.84
CA GLY A 106 -11.50 -15.17 15.99
C GLY A 106 -10.19 -15.14 16.77
N ALA A 107 -10.03 -14.20 17.71
CA ALA A 107 -8.85 -14.10 18.57
C ALA A 107 -8.68 -15.34 19.47
N LEU A 108 -9.76 -15.90 20.00
CA LEU A 108 -9.72 -17.12 20.80
C LEU A 108 -9.33 -18.35 19.96
N TRP A 109 -9.82 -18.44 18.71
CA TRP A 109 -9.39 -19.49 17.78
C TRP A 109 -7.91 -19.38 17.40
N MET A 110 -7.39 -18.15 17.25
CA MET A 110 -5.95 -17.91 17.07
C MET A 110 -5.15 -18.46 18.26
N CYS A 111 -5.61 -18.23 19.50
CA CYS A 111 -4.94 -18.76 20.70
C CYS A 111 -4.90 -20.29 20.73
N ILE A 112 -5.94 -20.97 20.24
CA ILE A 112 -5.98 -22.44 20.16
C ILE A 112 -5.02 -22.96 19.09
N VAL A 113 -5.08 -22.39 17.89
CA VAL A 113 -4.30 -22.87 16.73
C VAL A 113 -2.81 -22.60 16.91
N LEU A 114 -2.45 -21.46 17.49
CA LEU A 114 -1.06 -21.08 17.76
C LEU A 114 -0.48 -21.75 19.00
N ASN A 115 -1.23 -22.57 19.74
CA ASN A 115 -0.73 -23.24 20.92
C ASN A 115 0.28 -24.35 20.52
N PRO A 116 1.58 -24.21 20.85
CA PRO A 116 2.63 -25.13 20.42
C PRO A 116 2.55 -26.51 21.11
N HIS A 117 1.67 -26.68 22.10
CA HIS A 117 1.48 -27.91 22.86
C HIS A 117 0.21 -28.68 22.47
N CYS A 118 -0.49 -28.28 21.41
CA CYS A 118 -1.70 -28.96 20.95
C CYS A 118 -1.39 -30.28 20.25
N LYS A 119 -2.14 -31.33 20.62
CA LYS A 119 -1.95 -32.67 20.05
C LYS A 119 -2.42 -32.73 18.57
N PRO A 120 -1.77 -33.53 17.71
CA PRO A 120 -2.11 -33.63 16.28
C PRO A 120 -3.57 -34.06 16.02
N GLU A 121 -4.16 -34.86 16.92
CA GLU A 121 -5.54 -35.34 16.79
C GLU A 121 -6.55 -34.21 17.04
N GLN A 122 -6.23 -33.28 17.95
CA GLN A 122 -7.05 -32.11 18.24
C GLN A 122 -7.04 -31.13 17.07
N LYS A 123 -5.87 -30.90 16.48
CA LYS A 123 -5.73 -30.12 15.23
C LYS A 123 -6.56 -30.74 14.11
N SER A 124 -6.50 -32.05 13.92
CA SER A 124 -7.32 -32.78 12.93
C SER A 124 -8.84 -32.63 13.16
N SER A 125 -9.27 -32.57 14.42
CA SER A 125 -10.67 -32.31 14.76
C SER A 125 -11.10 -30.88 14.43
N TRP A 126 -10.28 -29.87 14.73
CA TRP A 126 -10.54 -28.48 14.35
C TRP A 126 -10.56 -28.30 12.84
N LEU A 127 -9.75 -29.07 12.10
CA LEU A 127 -9.77 -29.07 10.64
C LEU A 127 -11.07 -29.58 10.03
N ARG A 128 -11.69 -30.59 10.64
CA ARG A 128 -13.04 -31.02 10.23
C ARG A 128 -14.09 -29.95 10.50
N GLN A 129 -13.98 -29.25 11.63
CA GLN A 129 -14.88 -28.13 11.97
C GLN A 129 -14.69 -26.96 10.99
N LEU A 130 -13.46 -26.62 10.66
CA LEU A 130 -13.10 -25.61 9.66
C LEU A 130 -13.67 -25.92 8.28
N ARG A 131 -13.57 -27.16 7.80
CA ARG A 131 -14.18 -27.56 6.51
C ARG A 131 -15.70 -27.39 6.54
N ARG A 132 -16.34 -27.76 7.66
CA ARG A 132 -17.77 -27.56 7.87
C ARG A 132 -18.17 -26.09 7.94
N TRP A 133 -17.32 -25.22 8.49
CA TRP A 133 -17.57 -23.77 8.51
C TRP A 133 -17.29 -23.11 7.16
N ASN A 134 -16.29 -23.59 6.42
CA ASN A 134 -16.01 -23.14 5.05
C ASN A 134 -17.14 -23.51 4.08
N SER A 135 -17.81 -24.65 4.28
CA SER A 135 -19.02 -25.00 3.51
C SER A 135 -20.22 -24.08 3.80
N VAL A 136 -20.15 -23.24 4.84
CA VAL A 136 -21.19 -22.28 5.24
C VAL A 136 -20.93 -20.86 4.66
N ASP A 137 -20.04 -20.71 3.67
CA ASP A 137 -19.83 -19.47 2.88
C ASP A 137 -19.36 -18.23 3.68
N VAL A 138 -18.85 -18.35 4.90
CA VAL A 138 -18.44 -17.19 5.73
C VAL A 138 -17.33 -16.32 5.07
N MET A 139 -16.35 -16.97 4.42
CA MET A 139 -15.30 -16.26 3.67
C MET A 139 -15.85 -15.55 2.44
N ARG A 140 -16.89 -16.11 1.81
CA ARG A 140 -17.58 -15.48 0.67
C ARG A 140 -18.46 -14.33 1.09
N MET A 141 -19.17 -14.45 2.21
CA MET A 141 -20.06 -13.42 2.74
C MET A 141 -19.31 -12.15 3.15
N THR A 142 -18.02 -12.25 3.48
CA THR A 142 -17.21 -11.10 3.88
C THR A 142 -16.41 -10.49 2.72
N LEU A 143 -16.47 -11.05 1.49
CA LEU A 143 -15.70 -10.55 0.32
C LEU A 143 -16.02 -9.10 -0.04
N SER A 144 -17.25 -8.66 0.23
CA SER A 144 -17.71 -7.30 -0.04
C SER A 144 -17.42 -6.32 1.10
N THR A 145 -16.90 -6.76 2.25
CA THR A 145 -16.70 -5.92 3.44
C THR A 145 -15.21 -5.78 3.77
N LEU A 146 -14.59 -4.65 3.38
CA LEU A 146 -13.23 -4.30 3.75
C LEU A 146 -13.16 -3.91 5.24
N ASN A 147 -12.87 -4.86 6.12
CA ASN A 147 -12.63 -4.59 7.53
C ASN A 147 -11.36 -5.29 8.01
N TRP A 148 -10.71 -4.73 9.04
CA TRP A 148 -9.44 -5.23 9.60
C TRP A 148 -9.52 -6.72 10.02
N ARG A 149 -10.74 -7.18 10.30
CA ARG A 149 -11.10 -8.52 10.76
C ARG A 149 -11.04 -9.54 9.63
N ARG A 150 -11.39 -9.13 8.40
CA ARG A 150 -11.17 -9.95 7.20
C ARG A 150 -9.70 -10.28 7.01
N ARG A 151 -8.80 -9.31 7.23
CA ARG A 151 -7.35 -9.60 7.18
C ARG A 151 -6.93 -10.62 8.22
N GLU A 152 -7.46 -10.56 9.44
CA GLU A 152 -7.15 -11.57 10.47
C GLU A 152 -7.77 -12.94 10.20
N MET A 153 -8.99 -12.99 9.66
CA MET A 153 -9.60 -14.24 9.22
C MET A 153 -8.78 -14.91 8.11
N VAL A 154 -8.29 -14.13 7.13
CA VAL A 154 -7.40 -14.62 6.07
C VAL A 154 -6.10 -15.15 6.66
N ARG A 155 -5.44 -14.38 7.56
CA ARG A 155 -4.21 -14.83 8.24
C ARG A 155 -4.44 -16.10 9.07
N TRP A 156 -5.56 -16.19 9.78
CA TRP A 156 -5.93 -17.37 10.53
C TRP A 156 -6.12 -18.58 9.62
N LEU A 157 -6.87 -18.43 8.51
CA LEU A 157 -7.09 -19.52 7.57
C LEU A 157 -5.77 -20.05 6.98
N VAL A 158 -4.84 -19.15 6.63
CA VAL A 158 -3.50 -19.54 6.14
C VAL A 158 -2.69 -20.23 7.24
N THR A 159 -2.78 -19.74 8.48
CA THR A 159 -2.14 -20.38 9.64
C THR A 159 -2.67 -21.80 9.84
N CYS A 160 -3.99 -21.98 9.85
CA CYS A 160 -4.63 -23.29 9.94
C CYS A 160 -4.17 -24.21 8.82
N ALA A 161 -4.15 -23.73 7.58
CA ALA A 161 -3.70 -24.51 6.44
C ALA A 161 -2.22 -24.91 6.53
N THR A 162 -1.39 -24.04 7.10
CA THR A 162 0.01 -24.34 7.41
C THR A 162 0.13 -25.45 8.46
N GLU A 163 -0.77 -25.51 9.44
CA GLU A 163 -0.80 -26.60 10.43
C GLU A 163 -1.33 -27.94 9.85
N VAL A 164 -2.09 -27.91 8.75
CA VAL A 164 -2.56 -29.14 8.06
C VAL A 164 -1.42 -29.81 7.30
N GLY A 165 -0.64 -29.02 6.58
CA GLY A 165 0.33 -29.54 5.62
C GLY A 165 0.21 -28.93 4.23
N LEU A 166 1.22 -29.24 3.41
CA LEU A 166 1.40 -28.75 2.04
C LEU A 166 0.13 -28.80 1.17
N ARG A 167 -0.59 -29.93 1.17
CA ARG A 167 -1.78 -30.13 0.31
C ARG A 167 -2.90 -29.13 0.60
N ALA A 168 -3.07 -28.70 1.85
CA ALA A 168 -4.08 -27.70 2.20
C ALA A 168 -3.69 -26.31 1.69
N LEU A 169 -2.41 -25.95 1.80
CA LEU A 169 -1.89 -24.69 1.25
C LEU A 169 -2.06 -24.65 -0.27
N VAL A 170 -1.69 -25.71 -0.98
CA VAL A 170 -1.87 -25.81 -2.44
C VAL A 170 -3.35 -25.67 -2.82
N SER A 171 -4.26 -26.36 -2.11
CA SER A 171 -5.70 -26.28 -2.38
C SER A 171 -6.26 -24.86 -2.19
N ILE A 172 -5.82 -24.14 -1.16
CA ILE A 172 -6.24 -22.76 -0.89
C ILE A 172 -5.67 -21.80 -1.93
N LEU A 173 -4.42 -21.98 -2.35
CA LEU A 173 -3.82 -21.20 -3.43
C LEU A 173 -4.57 -21.44 -4.75
N GLN A 174 -4.95 -22.67 -5.07
CA GLN A 174 -5.69 -22.98 -6.30
C GLN A 174 -7.13 -22.46 -6.27
N SER A 175 -7.74 -22.37 -5.09
CA SER A 175 -9.14 -21.95 -4.89
C SER A 175 -9.29 -20.46 -4.55
N TRP A 176 -8.22 -19.66 -4.71
CA TRP A 176 -8.12 -18.29 -4.22
C TRP A 176 -9.26 -17.38 -4.70
N TYR A 177 -9.70 -17.54 -5.95
CA TYR A 177 -10.73 -16.72 -6.59
C TYR A 177 -12.10 -16.82 -5.89
N THR A 178 -12.33 -17.87 -5.10
CA THR A 178 -13.56 -18.05 -4.31
C THR A 178 -13.43 -17.61 -2.85
N LEU A 179 -12.21 -17.42 -2.36
CA LEU A 179 -11.92 -17.24 -0.93
C LEU A 179 -11.40 -15.83 -0.62
N PHE A 180 -10.66 -15.21 -1.53
CA PHE A 180 -9.89 -13.99 -1.27
C PHE A 180 -10.09 -12.93 -2.35
N THR A 181 -9.87 -11.67 -1.97
CA THR A 181 -9.63 -10.60 -2.95
C THR A 181 -8.22 -10.75 -3.55
N PRO A 182 -7.95 -10.22 -4.76
CA PRO A 182 -6.61 -10.27 -5.37
C PRO A 182 -5.51 -9.74 -4.43
N THR A 183 -5.79 -8.65 -3.71
CA THR A 183 -4.86 -8.03 -2.75
C THR A 183 -4.60 -8.93 -1.55
N GLU A 184 -5.63 -9.61 -1.01
CA GLU A 184 -5.46 -10.57 0.10
C GLU A 184 -4.67 -11.80 -0.33
N ALA A 185 -4.99 -12.33 -1.52
CA ALA A 185 -4.35 -13.49 -2.09
C ALA A 185 -2.83 -13.24 -2.29
N THR A 186 -2.46 -12.07 -2.79
CA THR A 186 -1.05 -11.71 -3.02
C THR A 186 -0.32 -11.29 -1.75
N SER A 187 -0.83 -10.29 -1.03
CA SER A 187 -0.10 -9.65 0.08
C SER A 187 -0.14 -10.42 1.40
N ILE A 188 -1.15 -11.29 1.60
CA ILE A 188 -1.31 -12.07 2.83
C ILE A 188 -1.04 -13.54 2.55
N VAL A 189 -1.82 -14.16 1.66
CA VAL A 189 -1.79 -15.62 1.45
C VAL A 189 -0.46 -16.06 0.84
N ALA A 190 -0.15 -15.58 -0.37
CA ALA A 190 1.09 -15.97 -1.06
C ALA A 190 2.34 -15.55 -0.28
N ALA A 191 2.37 -14.34 0.29
CA ALA A 191 3.48 -13.88 1.12
C ALA A 191 3.73 -14.75 2.37
N THR A 192 2.67 -15.15 3.07
CA THR A 192 2.79 -16.04 4.25
C THR A 192 3.24 -17.43 3.82
N VAL A 193 2.67 -17.96 2.74
CA VAL A 193 3.01 -19.29 2.21
C VAL A 193 4.47 -19.37 1.77
N MET A 194 5.00 -18.32 1.14
CA MET A 194 6.40 -18.25 0.69
C MET A 194 7.38 -17.84 1.80
N SER A 195 6.91 -17.60 3.02
CA SER A 195 7.77 -17.16 4.13
C SER A 195 8.67 -18.29 4.65
N HIS A 196 9.85 -17.90 5.18
CA HIS A 196 10.78 -18.84 5.79
C HIS A 196 10.16 -19.61 6.97
N ASN A 197 9.27 -18.97 7.73
CA ASN A 197 8.56 -19.60 8.85
C ASN A 197 7.69 -20.77 8.41
N THR A 198 6.98 -20.64 7.28
CA THR A 198 6.13 -21.70 6.73
C THR A 198 6.98 -22.90 6.29
N ILE A 199 8.13 -22.63 5.65
CA ILE A 199 9.07 -23.66 5.21
C ILE A 199 9.60 -24.46 6.41
N LEU A 200 9.99 -23.77 7.50
CA LEU A 200 10.49 -24.40 8.71
C LEU A 200 9.41 -25.20 9.44
N ARG A 201 8.18 -24.66 9.56
CA ARG A 201 7.09 -25.35 10.26
C ARG A 201 6.67 -26.66 9.59
N LEU A 202 6.70 -26.68 8.26
CA LEU A 202 6.28 -27.84 7.48
C LEU A 202 7.41 -28.82 7.19
N SER A 203 8.66 -28.48 7.54
CA SER A 203 9.86 -29.27 7.23
C SER A 203 9.91 -29.72 5.76
N LEU A 204 9.53 -28.84 4.84
CA LEU A 204 9.38 -29.18 3.42
C LEU A 204 10.73 -29.54 2.79
N ASP A 205 10.75 -30.55 1.94
CA ASP A 205 11.89 -30.83 1.06
C ASP A 205 11.98 -29.81 -0.10
N TYR A 206 13.05 -29.86 -0.89
CA TYR A 206 13.23 -28.93 -2.01
C TYR A 206 12.10 -29.04 -3.06
N PRO A 207 11.69 -30.23 -3.54
CA PRO A 207 10.57 -30.37 -4.48
C PRO A 207 9.25 -29.77 -3.99
N GLN A 208 8.90 -30.01 -2.72
CA GLN A 208 7.67 -29.50 -2.12
C GLN A 208 7.68 -27.97 -1.98
N ARG A 209 8.84 -27.38 -1.65
CA ARG A 209 9.01 -25.92 -1.63
C ARG A 209 8.79 -25.32 -3.01
N GLU A 210 9.31 -25.97 -4.05
CA GLU A 210 9.18 -25.48 -5.43
C GLU A 210 7.75 -25.62 -5.95
N GLU A 211 7.06 -26.72 -5.66
CA GLU A 211 5.62 -26.90 -5.95
C GLU A 211 4.79 -25.77 -5.32
N LEU A 212 5.04 -25.47 -4.05
CA LEU A 212 4.34 -24.43 -3.31
C LEU A 212 4.65 -23.02 -3.84
N ALA A 213 5.92 -22.74 -4.13
CA ALA A 213 6.36 -21.47 -4.69
C ALA A 213 5.82 -21.26 -6.10
N SER A 214 5.72 -22.32 -6.91
CA SER A 214 5.11 -22.27 -8.24
C SER A 214 3.63 -21.89 -8.15
N CYS A 215 2.87 -22.56 -7.27
CA CYS A 215 1.46 -22.24 -7.05
C CYS A 215 1.26 -20.78 -6.57
N ALA A 216 2.11 -20.31 -5.66
CA ALA A 216 2.03 -18.95 -5.13
C ALA A 216 2.36 -17.90 -6.22
N ARG A 217 3.35 -18.15 -7.08
CA ARG A 217 3.67 -17.29 -8.24
C ARG A 217 2.53 -17.25 -9.24
N THR A 218 1.97 -18.40 -9.62
CA THR A 218 0.81 -18.45 -10.54
C THR A 218 -0.36 -17.64 -9.99
N LEU A 219 -0.72 -17.82 -8.71
CA LEU A 219 -1.74 -17.02 -8.05
C LEU A 219 -1.41 -15.52 -8.11
N ALA A 220 -0.16 -15.15 -7.83
CA ALA A 220 0.25 -13.75 -7.79
C ALA A 220 0.14 -13.07 -9.17
N LEU A 221 0.55 -13.78 -10.23
CA LEU A 221 0.41 -13.32 -11.61
C LEU A 221 -1.07 -13.14 -11.99
N GLN A 222 -1.93 -14.11 -11.66
CA GLN A 222 -3.37 -14.01 -11.92
C GLN A 222 -4.01 -12.82 -11.17
N CYS A 223 -3.59 -12.57 -9.94
CA CYS A 223 -4.06 -11.42 -9.17
C CYS A 223 -3.59 -10.10 -9.78
N ALA A 224 -2.33 -10.02 -10.23
CA ALA A 224 -1.79 -8.86 -10.92
C ALA A 224 -2.46 -8.59 -12.26
N MET A 225 -2.87 -9.61 -13.00
CA MET A 225 -3.67 -9.42 -14.22
C MET A 225 -5.06 -8.85 -13.93
N LYS A 226 -5.68 -9.22 -12.80
CA LYS A 226 -7.03 -8.79 -12.43
C LYS A 226 -7.07 -7.41 -11.78
N ASP A 227 -6.08 -7.09 -10.95
CA ASP A 227 -5.94 -5.81 -10.26
C ASP A 227 -4.47 -5.37 -10.21
N PRO A 228 -3.93 -4.85 -11.33
CA PRO A 228 -2.53 -4.48 -11.42
C PRO A 228 -2.13 -3.41 -10.40
N GLN A 229 -3.01 -2.43 -10.14
CA GLN A 229 -2.74 -1.30 -9.26
C GLN A 229 -2.36 -1.73 -7.84
N ASN A 230 -3.03 -2.75 -7.30
CA ASN A 230 -2.81 -3.21 -5.92
C ASN A 230 -1.89 -4.44 -5.82
N CYS A 231 -1.78 -5.24 -6.89
CA CYS A 231 -1.11 -6.53 -6.84
C CYS A 231 0.28 -6.56 -7.51
N ALA A 232 0.59 -5.62 -8.40
CA ALA A 232 1.82 -5.62 -9.22
C ALA A 232 3.12 -5.77 -8.40
N LEU A 233 3.31 -4.91 -7.38
CA LEU A 233 4.54 -4.92 -6.57
C LEU A 233 4.68 -6.21 -5.77
N SER A 234 3.57 -6.72 -5.22
CA SER A 234 3.53 -8.00 -4.52
C SER A 234 3.89 -9.15 -5.46
N ALA A 235 3.34 -9.17 -6.68
CA ALA A 235 3.65 -10.19 -7.67
C ALA A 235 5.13 -10.17 -8.09
N LEU A 236 5.70 -8.99 -8.32
CA LEU A 236 7.13 -8.83 -8.61
C LEU A 236 8.02 -9.35 -7.48
N THR A 237 7.64 -9.10 -6.23
CA THR A 237 8.39 -9.57 -5.06
C THR A 237 8.32 -11.09 -4.91
N LEU A 238 7.13 -11.67 -5.10
CA LEU A 238 6.92 -13.12 -4.99
C LEU A 238 7.59 -13.90 -6.13
N CYS A 239 7.76 -13.28 -7.30
CA CYS A 239 8.38 -13.90 -8.47
C CYS A 239 9.90 -13.69 -8.56
N GLU A 240 10.53 -12.97 -7.63
CA GLU A 240 11.94 -12.53 -7.74
C GLU A 240 12.94 -13.67 -8.00
N LYS A 241 12.68 -14.87 -7.48
CA LYS A 241 13.57 -16.04 -7.63
C LYS A 241 13.44 -16.77 -8.96
N ASP A 242 12.40 -16.46 -9.75
CA ASP A 242 12.12 -17.15 -11.00
C ASP A 242 12.04 -16.17 -12.15
N HIS A 243 12.97 -16.30 -13.08
CA HIS A 243 13.13 -15.36 -14.18
C HIS A 243 11.87 -15.26 -15.04
N ILE A 244 11.22 -16.38 -15.38
CA ILE A 244 10.06 -16.40 -16.29
C ILE A 244 8.86 -15.71 -15.63
N ALA A 245 8.55 -16.06 -14.39
CA ALA A 245 7.48 -15.45 -13.62
C ALA A 245 7.76 -13.96 -13.35
N PHE A 246 9.01 -13.59 -13.09
CA PHE A 246 9.39 -12.19 -12.89
C PHE A 246 9.22 -11.35 -14.16
N GLU A 247 9.65 -11.85 -15.31
CA GLU A 247 9.40 -11.18 -16.60
C GLU A 247 7.91 -11.03 -16.87
N THR A 248 7.12 -12.09 -16.60
CA THR A 248 5.67 -12.05 -16.78
C THR A 248 5.03 -10.99 -15.88
N ALA A 249 5.43 -10.94 -14.60
CA ALA A 249 4.96 -9.92 -13.66
C ALA A 249 5.35 -8.50 -14.13
N TYR A 250 6.58 -8.31 -14.61
CA TYR A 250 7.04 -7.03 -15.14
C TYR A 250 6.25 -6.61 -16.39
N GLN A 251 5.94 -7.54 -17.30
CA GLN A 251 5.14 -7.24 -18.47
C GLN A 251 3.72 -6.81 -18.10
N ILE A 252 3.09 -7.46 -17.12
CA ILE A 252 1.77 -7.05 -16.58
C ILE A 252 1.83 -5.59 -16.10
N VAL A 253 2.90 -5.17 -15.43
CA VAL A 253 3.09 -3.77 -15.00
C VAL A 253 3.17 -2.83 -16.19
N ILE A 254 3.92 -3.18 -17.24
CA ILE A 254 4.05 -2.35 -18.44
C ILE A 254 2.70 -2.20 -19.16
N ASP A 255 1.94 -3.29 -19.29
CA ASP A 255 0.64 -3.27 -19.95
C ASP A 255 -0.39 -2.45 -19.14
N ALA A 256 -0.37 -2.59 -17.82
CA ALA A 256 -1.23 -1.83 -16.92
C ALA A 256 -0.84 -0.35 -16.78
N ALA A 257 0.42 -0.02 -17.05
CA ALA A 257 0.91 1.36 -17.02
C ALA A 257 0.13 2.24 -18.01
N SER A 258 -0.29 1.70 -19.16
CA SER A 258 -1.02 2.46 -20.19
C SER A 258 -2.51 2.63 -19.89
N THR A 259 -3.09 1.80 -19.02
CA THR A 259 -4.56 1.62 -18.94
C THR A 259 -5.17 2.07 -17.62
N GLY A 260 -4.38 2.31 -16.57
CA GLY A 260 -4.95 2.81 -15.32
C GLY A 260 -4.04 3.00 -14.12
N MET A 261 -2.74 2.69 -14.18
CA MET A 261 -1.88 2.93 -13.01
C MET A 261 -1.57 4.42 -12.80
N THR A 262 -1.56 4.83 -11.53
CA THR A 262 -1.16 6.19 -11.14
C THR A 262 0.35 6.36 -11.26
N TYR A 263 0.82 7.59 -11.51
CA TYR A 263 2.25 7.89 -11.53
C TYR A 263 2.96 7.46 -10.23
N SER A 264 2.28 7.61 -9.08
CA SER A 264 2.85 7.26 -7.75
C SER A 264 3.15 5.77 -7.60
N GLN A 265 2.26 4.92 -8.12
CA GLN A 265 2.45 3.47 -8.13
C GLN A 265 3.58 3.09 -9.08
N LEU A 266 3.62 3.69 -10.28
CA LEU A 266 4.68 3.45 -11.26
C LEU A 266 6.07 3.84 -10.72
N PHE A 267 6.19 4.99 -10.04
CA PHE A 267 7.45 5.39 -9.40
C PHE A 267 7.86 4.45 -8.26
N THR A 268 6.90 3.97 -7.48
CA THR A 268 7.17 2.98 -6.42
C THR A 268 7.75 1.68 -7.00
N ILE A 269 7.16 1.19 -8.10
CA ILE A 269 7.65 -0.03 -8.77
C ILE A 269 8.99 0.24 -9.48
N ALA A 270 9.18 1.43 -10.06
CA ALA A 270 10.43 1.82 -10.69
C ALA A 270 11.59 1.85 -9.67
N ARG A 271 11.38 2.42 -8.47
CA ARG A 271 12.37 2.37 -7.38
C ARG A 271 12.66 0.95 -6.93
N TYR A 272 11.63 0.11 -6.82
CA TYR A 272 11.82 -1.31 -6.54
C TYR A 272 12.76 -1.96 -7.58
N MET A 273 12.57 -1.69 -8.87
CA MET A 273 13.43 -2.22 -9.94
C MET A 273 14.87 -1.74 -9.85
N GLU A 274 15.09 -0.47 -9.50
CA GLU A 274 16.44 0.08 -9.29
C GLU A 274 17.14 -0.62 -8.12
N HIS A 275 16.46 -0.75 -6.97
CA HIS A 275 17.01 -1.43 -5.80
C HIS A 275 17.36 -2.91 -6.03
N ARG A 276 16.68 -3.56 -6.98
CA ARG A 276 16.97 -4.94 -7.38
C ARG A 276 18.06 -5.05 -8.46
N GLY A 277 18.63 -3.94 -8.91
CA GLY A 277 19.71 -3.93 -9.90
C GLY A 277 19.25 -3.96 -11.36
N TYR A 278 18.01 -3.56 -11.65
CA TYR A 278 17.47 -3.46 -13.01
C TYR A 278 17.24 -2.00 -13.46
N PRO A 279 18.29 -1.20 -13.64
CA PRO A 279 18.15 0.25 -13.85
C PRO A 279 17.48 0.61 -15.18
N LEU A 280 17.69 -0.17 -16.25
CA LEU A 280 16.99 0.04 -17.54
C LEU A 280 15.48 -0.21 -17.45
N ARG A 281 15.07 -1.20 -16.65
CA ARG A 281 13.64 -1.49 -16.40
C ARG A 281 13.00 -0.43 -15.53
N SER A 282 13.74 -0.01 -14.50
CA SER A 282 13.38 1.14 -13.67
C SER A 282 13.14 2.38 -14.52
N PHE A 283 14.07 2.70 -15.43
CA PHE A 283 13.95 3.85 -16.32
C PHE A 283 12.73 3.77 -17.24
N LYS A 284 12.43 2.60 -17.80
CA LYS A 284 11.21 2.41 -18.62
C LYS A 284 9.94 2.72 -17.83
N LEU A 285 9.83 2.22 -16.59
CA LEU A 285 8.69 2.49 -15.71
C LEU A 285 8.63 3.95 -15.26
N ALA A 286 9.77 4.57 -14.94
CA ALA A 286 9.84 5.97 -14.57
C ALA A 286 9.40 6.87 -15.75
N SER A 287 9.79 6.53 -16.98
CA SER A 287 9.37 7.24 -18.19
C SER A 287 7.86 7.16 -18.40
N LEU A 288 7.25 5.99 -18.15
CA LEU A 288 5.79 5.83 -18.18
C LEU A 288 5.10 6.58 -17.03
N ALA A 289 5.71 6.64 -15.84
CA ALA A 289 5.18 7.45 -14.74
C ALA A 289 5.14 8.94 -15.10
N MET A 290 6.18 9.43 -15.79
CA MET A 290 6.30 10.81 -16.25
C MET A 290 5.22 11.20 -17.27
N THR A 291 4.73 10.28 -18.10
CA THR A 291 3.64 10.60 -19.05
C THR A 291 2.30 10.83 -18.34
N HIS A 292 2.13 10.29 -17.13
CA HIS A 292 0.91 10.40 -16.31
C HIS A 292 0.99 11.54 -15.29
N LEU A 293 2.15 12.18 -15.14
CA LEU A 293 2.39 13.27 -14.20
C LEU A 293 2.10 14.61 -14.86
N ASN A 294 1.45 15.51 -14.12
CA ASN A 294 1.33 16.92 -14.49
C ASN A 294 1.50 17.81 -13.25
N LEU A 295 2.64 18.48 -13.16
CA LEU A 295 2.96 19.48 -12.14
C LEU A 295 2.68 20.88 -12.71
N ALA A 296 1.72 21.56 -12.09
CA ALA A 296 1.37 22.92 -12.45
C ALA A 296 2.44 23.94 -11.99
N TYR A 297 2.40 25.14 -12.54
CA TYR A 297 3.39 26.19 -12.28
C TYR A 297 3.48 26.63 -10.80
N ASN A 298 2.41 26.43 -10.02
CA ASN A 298 2.27 26.82 -8.61
C ASN A 298 2.47 25.67 -7.61
N GLN A 299 2.97 24.52 -8.05
CA GLN A 299 3.13 23.31 -7.23
C GLN A 299 4.61 23.03 -6.91
N ASP A 300 5.30 23.97 -6.25
CA ASP A 300 6.73 23.88 -5.92
C ASP A 300 7.03 22.99 -4.70
N THR A 301 6.01 22.54 -3.96
CA THR A 301 6.14 21.62 -2.81
C THR A 301 5.49 20.25 -3.04
N HIS A 302 5.16 19.90 -4.29
CA HIS A 302 4.46 18.66 -4.60
C HIS A 302 5.36 17.42 -4.34
N PRO A 303 4.87 16.35 -3.70
CA PRO A 303 5.69 15.18 -3.35
C PRO A 303 6.35 14.51 -4.56
N ALA A 304 5.68 14.51 -5.71
CA ALA A 304 6.22 13.95 -6.96
C ALA A 304 7.48 14.65 -7.48
N ILE A 305 7.82 15.86 -6.99
CA ILE A 305 9.08 16.53 -7.37
C ILE A 305 10.28 15.64 -7.07
N ASN A 306 10.29 14.96 -5.92
CA ASN A 306 11.36 14.03 -5.57
C ASN A 306 11.45 12.84 -6.54
N ASP A 307 10.31 12.39 -7.07
CA ASP A 307 10.25 11.30 -8.04
C ASP A 307 10.79 11.76 -9.41
N VAL A 308 10.46 12.99 -9.85
CA VAL A 308 11.00 13.57 -11.08
C VAL A 308 12.51 13.77 -10.98
N LEU A 309 12.98 14.35 -9.87
CA LEU A 309 14.41 14.57 -9.62
C LEU A 309 15.18 13.25 -9.63
N TRP A 310 14.62 12.22 -8.98
CA TRP A 310 15.17 10.87 -8.98
C TRP A 310 15.19 10.27 -10.40
N ALA A 311 14.10 10.38 -11.18
CA ALA A 311 14.05 9.86 -12.54
C ALA A 311 15.11 10.52 -13.45
N CYS A 312 15.31 11.83 -13.31
CA CYS A 312 16.36 12.56 -14.01
C CYS A 312 17.77 12.10 -13.60
N ALA A 313 18.00 11.87 -12.30
CA ALA A 313 19.27 11.34 -11.80
C ALA A 313 19.55 9.91 -12.31
N LEU A 314 18.55 9.03 -12.29
CA LEU A 314 18.63 7.69 -12.86
C LEU A 314 18.97 7.75 -14.35
N SER A 315 18.25 8.56 -15.12
CA SER A 315 18.49 8.73 -16.56
C SER A 315 19.91 9.21 -16.85
N HIS A 316 20.39 10.16 -16.04
CA HIS A 316 21.74 10.68 -16.17
C HIS A 316 22.81 9.62 -15.81
N SER A 317 22.53 8.74 -14.85
CA SER A 317 23.43 7.63 -14.49
C SER A 317 23.52 6.54 -15.56
N LEU A 318 22.44 6.33 -16.33
CA LEU A 318 22.36 5.33 -17.40
C LEU A 318 23.09 5.76 -18.66
N GLY A 319 23.00 7.04 -19.01
CA GLY A 319 23.72 7.60 -20.15
C GLY A 319 23.03 8.79 -20.81
N LYS A 320 23.65 9.28 -21.88
CA LYS A 320 23.13 10.43 -22.64
C LYS A 320 21.86 10.11 -23.42
N ASN A 321 21.65 8.85 -23.81
CA ASN A 321 20.48 8.44 -24.59
C ASN A 321 19.22 8.46 -23.74
N GLU A 322 19.30 7.91 -22.53
CA GLU A 322 18.23 7.88 -21.54
C GLU A 322 17.90 9.30 -21.06
N LEU A 323 18.93 10.13 -20.84
CA LEU A 323 18.75 11.55 -20.54
C LEU A 323 18.05 12.29 -21.70
N ALA A 324 18.40 12.00 -22.95
CA ALA A 324 17.73 12.59 -24.11
C ALA A 324 16.26 12.14 -24.24
N ALA A 325 15.93 10.93 -23.80
CA ALA A 325 14.57 10.41 -23.81
C ALA A 325 13.69 10.97 -22.68
N ILE A 326 14.25 11.24 -21.49
CA ILE A 326 13.46 11.74 -20.35
C ILE A 326 13.17 13.25 -20.45
N ILE A 327 14.07 14.04 -21.04
CA ILE A 327 13.94 15.50 -21.10
C ILE A 327 12.63 15.97 -21.74
N PRO A 328 12.19 15.45 -22.90
CA PRO A 328 10.88 15.80 -23.47
C PRO A 328 9.71 15.50 -22.54
N LEU A 329 9.79 14.42 -21.75
CA LEU A 329 8.76 14.05 -20.79
C LEU A 329 8.73 15.00 -19.60
N VAL A 330 9.89 15.42 -19.09
CA VAL A 330 10.00 16.44 -18.04
C VAL A 330 9.39 17.76 -18.51
N VAL A 331 9.74 18.23 -19.71
CA VAL A 331 9.23 19.48 -20.27
C VAL A 331 7.71 19.45 -20.43
N LYS A 332 7.13 18.30 -20.77
CA LYS A 332 5.67 18.13 -20.90
C LYS A 332 4.95 18.04 -19.54
N SER A 333 5.59 17.44 -18.54
CA SER A 333 4.96 17.12 -17.25
C SER A 333 5.18 18.19 -16.19
N VAL A 334 6.25 18.99 -16.27
CA VAL A 334 6.62 19.96 -15.23
C VAL A 334 6.58 21.37 -15.78
N HIS A 335 5.72 22.20 -15.18
CA HIS A 335 5.55 23.60 -15.56
C HIS A 335 6.06 24.58 -14.49
N CYS A 336 6.56 24.07 -13.36
CA CYS A 336 7.12 24.89 -12.30
C CYS A 336 8.56 25.31 -12.62
N ALA A 337 8.78 26.62 -12.75
CA ALA A 337 10.05 27.18 -13.21
C ALA A 337 11.25 26.84 -12.30
N THR A 338 11.04 26.88 -10.98
CA THR A 338 12.08 26.57 -9.99
C THR A 338 12.46 25.10 -10.00
N VAL A 339 11.49 24.19 -10.19
CA VAL A 339 11.73 22.75 -10.32
C VAL A 339 12.49 22.43 -11.60
N LEU A 340 12.07 23.01 -12.74
CA LEU A 340 12.79 22.85 -14.01
C LEU A 340 14.25 23.38 -13.93
N SER A 341 14.45 24.52 -13.26
CA SER A 341 15.77 25.10 -13.02
C SER A 341 16.65 24.21 -12.15
N ASP A 342 16.11 23.59 -11.09
CA ASP A 342 16.85 22.61 -10.28
C ASP A 342 17.21 21.35 -11.08
N ILE A 343 16.28 20.82 -11.89
CA ILE A 343 16.54 19.69 -12.78
C ILE A 343 17.67 20.04 -13.77
N LEU A 344 17.59 21.21 -14.42
CA LEU A 344 18.61 21.68 -15.36
C LEU A 344 19.99 21.79 -14.69
N ARG A 345 20.05 22.38 -13.50
CA ARG A 345 21.29 22.47 -12.72
C ARG A 345 21.87 21.09 -12.40
N ARG A 346 21.04 20.13 -12.00
CA ARG A 346 21.50 18.75 -11.69
C ARG A 346 21.99 18.00 -12.94
N CYS A 347 21.36 18.22 -14.09
CA CYS A 347 21.76 17.60 -15.35
C CYS A 347 23.06 18.21 -15.94
N THR A 348 23.45 19.42 -15.55
CA THR A 348 24.72 20.04 -15.98
C THR A 348 25.92 19.64 -15.13
N MET A 349 25.68 19.22 -13.88
CA MET A 349 26.70 18.67 -12.98
C MET A 349 27.03 17.21 -13.37
N THR A 350 28.27 16.77 -13.19
CA THR A 350 28.70 15.39 -13.51
C THR A 350 27.92 14.35 -12.68
N ALA A 351 27.52 13.24 -13.31
CA ALA A 351 26.64 12.22 -12.71
C ALA A 351 27.19 11.68 -11.37
N PRO A 352 26.35 11.58 -10.31
CA PRO A 352 26.72 10.90 -9.07
C PRO A 352 26.99 9.41 -9.36
N GLY A 353 28.21 8.93 -9.11
CA GLY A 353 28.57 7.51 -9.26
C GLY A 353 29.73 7.22 -10.23
N LEU A 354 30.09 8.17 -11.11
CA LEU A 354 31.27 8.02 -12.00
C LEU A 354 32.59 8.54 -11.39
N ALA A 355 32.58 9.03 -10.14
CA ALA A 355 33.75 9.58 -9.47
C ALA A 355 34.74 8.52 -8.92
N GLY A 356 34.47 7.22 -9.10
CA GLY A 356 35.16 6.14 -8.37
C GLY A 356 35.99 5.13 -9.18
N ILE A 357 36.18 5.29 -10.50
CA ILE A 357 37.06 4.38 -11.27
C ILE A 357 38.47 4.98 -11.34
N PRO A 358 39.49 4.42 -10.65
CA PRO A 358 40.86 4.91 -10.74
C PRO A 358 41.42 4.52 -12.12
N GLY A 359 41.64 5.50 -13.00
CA GLY A 359 42.36 5.27 -14.26
C GLY A 359 41.89 6.08 -15.47
N ARG A 360 40.70 6.69 -15.45
CA ARG A 360 40.29 7.65 -16.49
C ARG A 360 40.48 9.08 -16.00
N ARG A 361 41.55 9.75 -16.44
CA ARG A 361 41.62 11.21 -16.47
C ARG A 361 40.54 11.72 -17.43
N ASN A 362 39.31 11.82 -16.97
CA ASN A 362 38.26 12.48 -17.73
C ASN A 362 38.05 13.87 -17.13
N SER A 363 38.56 14.89 -17.82
CA SER A 363 38.30 16.29 -17.53
C SER A 363 36.81 16.50 -17.26
N GLY A 364 36.47 17.15 -16.14
CA GLY A 364 35.11 17.58 -15.79
C GLY A 364 34.54 18.59 -16.79
N LYS A 365 34.25 18.14 -18.02
CA LYS A 365 33.51 18.93 -19.00
C LYS A 365 32.04 18.87 -18.60
N LEU A 366 31.56 19.96 -18.00
CA LEU A 366 30.12 20.22 -17.86
C LEU A 366 29.45 20.00 -19.22
N MET A 367 28.27 19.39 -19.21
CA MET A 367 27.45 19.29 -20.42
C MET A 367 27.05 20.70 -20.85
N SER A 368 27.36 21.07 -22.10
CA SER A 368 26.98 22.38 -22.64
C SER A 368 25.46 22.46 -22.75
N THR A 369 24.88 23.46 -22.10
CA THR A 369 23.44 23.78 -22.10
C THR A 369 22.92 24.16 -23.49
N ASP A 370 23.81 24.57 -24.39
CA ASP A 370 23.46 24.91 -25.78
C ASP A 370 23.32 23.70 -26.71
N LYS A 371 23.65 22.50 -26.25
CA LYS A 371 23.56 21.28 -27.06
C LYS A 371 22.38 20.43 -26.63
N ALA A 372 21.79 19.70 -27.59
CA ALA A 372 20.80 18.68 -27.30
C ALA A 372 21.40 17.62 -26.35
N PRO A 373 20.64 17.12 -25.36
CA PRO A 373 19.22 17.39 -25.11
C PRO A 373 18.94 18.57 -24.15
N LEU A 374 19.95 19.15 -23.50
CA LEU A 374 19.78 20.16 -22.45
C LEU A 374 19.22 21.49 -22.95
N ARG A 375 19.42 21.81 -24.24
CA ARG A 375 18.87 23.02 -24.84
C ARG A 375 17.35 23.10 -24.72
N GLN A 376 16.66 21.99 -24.98
CA GLN A 376 15.20 21.92 -24.87
C GLN A 376 14.73 22.18 -23.43
N LEU A 377 15.45 21.65 -22.45
CA LEU A 377 15.15 21.86 -21.03
C LEU A 377 15.40 23.31 -20.62
N LEU A 378 16.47 23.93 -21.12
CA LEU A 378 16.77 25.34 -20.88
C LEU A 378 15.66 26.25 -21.45
N ASP A 379 15.28 26.06 -22.71
CA ASP A 379 14.24 26.86 -23.37
C ASP A 379 12.87 26.69 -22.66
N ALA A 380 12.55 25.48 -22.20
CA ALA A 380 11.35 25.22 -21.40
C ALA A 380 11.41 25.89 -20.02
N THR A 381 12.57 25.89 -19.36
CA THR A 381 12.77 26.54 -18.06
C THR A 381 12.60 28.06 -18.19
N ILE A 382 13.20 28.66 -19.22
CA ILE A 382 13.03 30.08 -19.56
C ILE A 382 11.55 30.41 -19.78
N SER A 383 10.86 29.61 -20.60
CA SER A 383 9.44 29.78 -20.88
C SER A 383 8.57 29.66 -19.62
N ALA A 384 8.89 28.72 -18.73
CA ALA A 384 8.19 28.56 -17.46
C ALA A 384 8.40 29.77 -16.53
N TYR A 385 9.60 30.35 -16.48
CA TYR A 385 9.85 31.60 -15.75
C TYR A 385 9.02 32.76 -16.31
N ILE A 386 8.95 32.92 -17.63
CA ILE A 386 8.13 33.95 -18.29
C ILE A 386 6.65 33.79 -17.92
N ASN A 387 6.09 32.58 -18.13
CA ASN A 387 4.68 32.29 -17.85
C ASN A 387 4.33 32.50 -16.36
N THR A 388 5.19 32.01 -15.47
CA THR A 388 5.01 32.17 -14.02
C THR A 388 5.08 33.64 -13.61
N THR A 389 5.96 34.43 -14.24
CA THR A 389 6.06 35.87 -14.00
C THR A 389 4.76 36.58 -14.35
N HIS A 390 4.21 36.34 -15.54
CA HIS A 390 2.95 36.94 -15.97
C HIS A 390 1.80 36.55 -15.03
N SER A 391 1.70 35.27 -14.64
CA SER A 391 0.69 34.78 -13.71
C SER A 391 0.80 35.42 -12.32
N ARG A 392 2.00 35.45 -11.73
CA ARG A 392 2.25 36.09 -10.42
C ARG A 392 1.92 37.57 -10.46
N LEU A 393 2.23 38.25 -11.56
CA LEU A 393 1.94 39.66 -11.71
C LEU A 393 0.44 39.93 -11.68
N THR A 394 -0.42 39.11 -12.31
CA THR A 394 -1.87 39.38 -12.41
C THR A 394 -2.52 39.76 -11.07
N HIS A 395 -2.15 39.09 -9.97
CA HIS A 395 -2.72 39.32 -8.63
C HIS A 395 -1.67 39.70 -7.56
N ILE A 396 -0.52 40.26 -7.96
CA ILE A 396 0.54 40.60 -7.02
C ILE A 396 0.13 41.72 -6.04
N SER A 397 0.48 41.54 -4.76
CA SER A 397 0.28 42.54 -3.69
C SER A 397 1.62 43.13 -3.23
N PRO A 398 1.66 44.35 -2.67
CA PRO A 398 2.91 45.01 -2.28
C PRO A 398 3.79 44.21 -1.31
N ARG A 399 3.19 43.39 -0.44
CA ARG A 399 3.93 42.49 0.47
C ARG A 399 4.76 41.43 -0.25
N HIS A 400 4.41 41.06 -1.49
CA HIS A 400 5.10 40.05 -2.27
C HIS A 400 6.13 40.64 -3.25
N TYR A 401 6.38 41.96 -3.23
CA TYR A 401 7.33 42.58 -4.17
C TYR A 401 8.76 42.08 -3.95
N GLY A 402 9.21 41.93 -2.70
CA GLY A 402 10.55 41.41 -2.40
C GLY A 402 10.77 40.00 -2.96
N GLU A 403 9.84 39.09 -2.65
CA GLU A 403 9.87 37.70 -3.15
C GLU A 403 9.84 37.65 -4.69
N PHE A 404 9.04 38.51 -5.32
CA PHE A 404 8.96 38.58 -6.78
C PHE A 404 10.27 39.04 -7.43
N ILE A 405 10.95 40.03 -6.83
CA ILE A 405 12.26 40.49 -7.32
C ILE A 405 13.33 39.39 -7.14
N GLU A 406 13.29 38.63 -6.04
CA GLU A 406 14.15 37.47 -5.87
C GLU A 406 13.86 36.38 -6.91
N PHE A 407 12.57 36.12 -7.19
CA PHE A 407 12.15 35.21 -8.25
C PHE A 407 12.70 35.63 -9.63
N LEU A 408 12.61 36.92 -9.99
CA LEU A 408 13.22 37.44 -11.22
C LEU A 408 14.76 37.34 -11.22
N SER A 409 15.39 37.43 -10.05
CA SER A 409 16.85 37.25 -9.93
C SER A 409 17.24 35.81 -10.30
N LYS A 410 16.48 34.81 -9.81
CA LYS A 410 16.65 33.39 -10.18
C LYS A 410 16.34 33.14 -11.66
N ALA A 411 15.34 33.82 -12.21
CA ALA A 411 15.06 33.79 -13.64
C ALA A 411 16.27 34.29 -14.44
N ARG A 412 16.85 35.44 -14.07
CA ARG A 412 18.04 36.00 -14.73
C ARG A 412 19.20 35.01 -14.77
N GLU A 413 19.50 34.36 -13.64
CA GLU A 413 20.56 33.33 -13.57
C GLU A 413 20.32 32.21 -14.59
N THR A 414 19.07 31.76 -14.76
CA THR A 414 18.72 30.74 -15.73
C THR A 414 18.85 31.23 -17.17
N PHE A 415 18.41 32.46 -17.47
CA PHE A 415 18.56 33.05 -18.80
C PHE A 415 20.03 33.11 -19.21
N LEU A 416 20.93 33.51 -18.30
CA LEU A 416 22.36 33.63 -18.57
C LEU A 416 23.06 32.29 -18.91
N LEU A 417 22.39 31.14 -18.76
CA LEU A 417 22.88 29.85 -19.22
C LEU A 417 22.77 29.65 -20.75
N ALA A 418 22.01 30.49 -21.44
CA ALA A 418 21.92 30.52 -22.91
C ALA A 418 22.91 31.54 -23.51
N GLN A 419 23.48 31.24 -24.69
CA GLN A 419 24.37 32.17 -25.41
C GLN A 419 23.79 33.58 -25.57
N ASP A 420 22.54 33.69 -26.01
CA ASP A 420 21.83 34.99 -26.18
C ASP A 420 20.95 35.37 -24.97
N GLY A 421 21.17 34.72 -23.83
CA GLY A 421 20.31 34.84 -22.65
C GLY A 421 20.21 36.25 -22.08
N HIS A 422 21.29 37.01 -22.14
CA HIS A 422 21.35 38.40 -21.68
C HIS A 422 20.42 39.32 -22.50
N ILE A 423 20.39 39.14 -23.83
CA ILE A 423 19.51 39.89 -24.74
C ILE A 423 18.05 39.51 -24.49
N GLN A 424 17.76 38.20 -24.40
CA GLN A 424 16.41 37.71 -24.15
C GLN A 424 15.86 38.21 -22.80
N PHE A 425 16.69 38.25 -21.76
CA PHE A 425 16.27 38.75 -20.44
C PHE A 425 16.01 40.26 -20.46
N ALA A 426 16.85 41.05 -21.15
CA ALA A 426 16.64 42.49 -21.29
C ALA A 426 15.31 42.79 -22.01
N GLN A 427 15.05 42.10 -23.13
CA GLN A 427 13.79 42.21 -23.88
C GLN A 427 12.57 41.81 -23.03
N PHE A 428 12.70 40.73 -22.26
CA PHE A 428 11.64 40.28 -21.34
C PHE A 428 11.33 41.32 -20.26
N ILE A 429 12.35 41.92 -19.65
CA ILE A 429 12.19 42.96 -18.63
C ILE A 429 11.54 44.22 -19.21
N ASP A 430 11.92 44.63 -20.42
CA ASP A 430 11.33 45.79 -21.08
C ASP A 430 9.85 45.55 -21.46
N ASN A 431 9.53 44.35 -21.96
CA ASN A 431 8.14 43.94 -22.19
C ASN A 431 7.32 43.98 -20.89
N LEU A 432 7.88 43.45 -19.79
CA LEU A 432 7.24 43.46 -18.46
C LEU A 432 6.96 44.88 -17.96
N LYS A 433 7.90 45.82 -18.16
CA LYS A 433 7.70 47.26 -17.85
C LYS A 433 6.57 47.87 -18.68
N GLN A 434 6.44 47.49 -19.95
CA GLN A 434 5.41 48.02 -20.85
C GLN A 434 4.01 47.50 -20.51
N ILE A 435 3.85 46.18 -20.39
CA ILE A 435 2.55 45.55 -20.12
C ILE A 435 2.01 45.95 -18.74
N TYR A 436 2.87 45.99 -17.72
CA TYR A 436 2.47 46.23 -16.34
C TYR A 436 2.82 47.64 -15.83
N LYS A 437 2.90 48.64 -16.72
CA LYS A 437 3.18 50.05 -16.41
C LYS A 437 2.31 50.66 -15.29
N GLY A 438 1.10 50.12 -15.10
CA GLY A 438 0.18 50.53 -14.01
C GLY A 438 0.73 50.24 -12.59
N LYS A 439 1.67 49.30 -12.44
CA LYS A 439 2.25 48.89 -11.15
C LYS A 439 3.52 49.67 -10.83
N LYS A 440 3.40 51.00 -10.70
CA LYS A 440 4.53 51.95 -10.61
C LYS A 440 5.60 51.57 -9.58
N LYS A 441 5.22 51.26 -8.33
CA LYS A 441 6.18 50.92 -7.26
C LYS A 441 6.96 49.64 -7.55
N LEU A 442 6.31 48.62 -8.11
CA LEU A 442 6.97 47.38 -8.51
C LEU A 442 7.93 47.62 -9.69
N MET A 443 7.50 48.38 -10.70
CA MET A 443 8.32 48.66 -11.88
C MET A 443 9.55 49.53 -11.56
N MET A 444 9.47 50.39 -10.53
CA MET A 444 10.63 51.10 -9.99
C MET A 444 11.66 50.10 -9.43
N LEU A 445 11.23 49.15 -8.58
CA LEU A 445 12.11 48.11 -8.03
C LEU A 445 12.72 47.21 -9.12
N VAL A 446 11.95 46.86 -10.16
CA VAL A 446 12.45 46.10 -11.32
C VAL A 446 13.52 46.90 -12.07
N ARG A 447 13.32 48.22 -12.26
CA ARG A 447 14.30 49.10 -12.91
C ARG A 447 15.57 49.26 -12.08
N GLU A 448 15.46 49.42 -10.77
CA GLU A 448 16.63 49.55 -9.89
C GLU A 448 17.48 48.27 -9.88
N ARG A 449 16.84 47.10 -9.98
CA ARG A 449 17.54 45.80 -9.89
C ARG A 449 18.06 45.28 -11.23
N PHE A 450 17.35 45.54 -12.34
CA PHE A 450 17.58 44.89 -13.64
C PHE A 450 17.62 45.86 -14.83
N GLY A 451 17.48 47.18 -14.59
CA GLY A 451 17.42 48.20 -15.64
C GLY A 451 18.76 48.76 -16.06
#